data_AF-A0A0P9RFM2-F1
#
_entry.id   AF-A0A0P9RFM2-F1
#
_cell.length_a   1.000
_cell.length_b   1.000
_cell.length_c   1.000
_cell.angle_alpha   90.00
_cell.angle_beta   90.00
_cell.angle_gamma   90.00
#
_symmetry.space_group_name_H-M   'P 1'
#
loop_
_entity.id
_entity.type
_entity.pdbx_description
1 polymer ?
#
loop_
_entity_poly.entity_id
_entity_poly.type
_entity_poly.pdbx_seq_one_letter_code
_entity_poly.pdbx_strand_id
1 'polypeptide(L)'
;MLALSSTEFKANVSMFPDFFRYTMLVALLFCASTVQAGIVLNTTRVIYQGTDKEVSLGVHNSGGGEILLQSWLESPVAAAGTHESLPNLPFIVTPALARMA
;
A
#
# COMPACT_ATOMS: atom_id res chain seq x y z
N MET A 1 -37.15 -28.57 43.21
CA MET A 1 -37.66 -28.57 41.83
C MET A 1 -37.42 -27.21 41.24
N LEU A 2 -36.29 -27.03 40.54
CA LEU A 2 -36.09 -25.97 39.55
C LEU A 2 -35.38 -26.65 38.38
N ALA A 3 -36.17 -27.20 37.46
CA ALA A 3 -35.65 -27.75 36.22
C ALA A 3 -35.23 -26.57 35.35
N LEU A 4 -33.92 -26.32 35.25
CA LEU A 4 -33.38 -25.38 34.27
C LEU A 4 -33.78 -25.88 32.87
N SER A 5 -34.51 -25.02 32.14
CA SER A 5 -35.07 -25.32 30.83
C SER A 5 -33.97 -25.63 29.81
N SER A 6 -34.17 -26.64 28.96
CA SER A 6 -33.20 -27.10 27.94
C SER A 6 -32.79 -26.02 26.95
N THR A 7 -33.58 -24.95 26.84
CA THR A 7 -33.31 -23.76 26.02
C THR A 7 -32.16 -22.90 26.57
N GLU A 8 -32.06 -22.77 27.90
CA GLU A 8 -31.02 -21.97 28.59
C GLU A 8 -29.63 -22.63 28.44
N PHE A 9 -29.60 -23.97 28.53
CA PHE A 9 -28.36 -24.73 28.38
C PHE A 9 -27.80 -24.67 26.95
N LYS A 10 -28.67 -24.74 25.92
CA LYS A 10 -28.25 -24.67 24.52
C LYS A 10 -27.75 -23.27 24.14
N ALA A 11 -28.39 -22.21 24.66
CA ALA A 11 -27.94 -20.83 24.46
C ALA A 11 -26.54 -20.59 25.03
N ASN A 12 -26.25 -21.13 26.21
CA ASN A 12 -24.95 -20.96 26.87
C ASN A 12 -23.80 -21.67 26.13
N VAL A 13 -24.07 -22.83 25.52
CA VAL A 13 -23.09 -23.61 24.75
C VAL A 13 -22.77 -23.00 23.37
N SER A 14 -23.73 -22.33 22.71
CA SER A 14 -23.46 -21.58 21.48
C SER A 14 -22.81 -20.22 21.72
N MET A 15 -23.10 -19.59 22.86
CA MET A 15 -22.54 -18.29 23.24
C MET A 15 -21.04 -18.36 23.56
N PHE A 16 -20.55 -19.50 24.02
CA PHE A 16 -19.14 -19.74 24.36
C PHE A 16 -18.18 -19.64 23.14
N PRO A 17 -18.41 -20.35 22.01
CA PRO A 17 -17.59 -20.20 20.81
C PRO A 17 -17.82 -18.86 20.10
N ASP A 18 -19.02 -18.29 20.12
CA ASP A 18 -19.29 -16.99 19.50
C ASP A 18 -18.59 -15.85 20.26
N PHE A 19 -18.61 -15.87 21.60
CA PHE A 19 -17.84 -14.94 22.43
C PHE A 19 -16.33 -15.03 22.14
N PHE A 20 -15.79 -16.25 21.99
CA PHE A 20 -14.39 -16.44 21.63
C PHE A 20 -14.07 -15.88 20.24
N ARG A 21 -14.97 -16.05 19.27
CA ARG A 21 -14.82 -15.50 17.90
C ARG A 21 -14.85 -13.98 17.88
N TYR A 22 -15.78 -13.35 18.61
CA TYR A 22 -15.84 -11.90 18.73
C TYR A 22 -14.61 -11.33 19.46
N THR A 23 -14.17 -12.00 20.54
CA THR A 23 -12.95 -11.63 21.27
C THR A 23 -11.71 -11.72 20.37
N MET A 24 -11.60 -12.78 19.56
CA MET A 24 -10.52 -12.95 18.59
C MET A 24 -10.54 -11.88 17.49
N LEU A 25 -11.73 -11.52 16.98
CA LEU A 25 -11.89 -10.44 16.00
C LEU A 25 -11.46 -9.08 16.56
N VAL A 26 -11.86 -8.78 17.79
CA VAL A 26 -11.47 -7.54 18.48
C VAL A 26 -9.96 -7.52 18.71
N ALA A 27 -9.36 -8.62 19.19
CA ALA A 27 -7.92 -8.74 19.36
C ALA A 27 -7.16 -8.55 18.03
N LEU A 28 -7.67 -9.09 16.93
CA LEU A 28 -7.06 -8.93 15.61
C LEU A 28 -7.08 -7.48 15.13
N LEU A 29 -8.15 -6.73 15.41
CA LEU A 29 -8.24 -5.29 15.09
C LEU A 29 -7.20 -4.46 15.86
N PHE A 30 -6.89 -4.83 17.12
CA PHE A 30 -5.86 -4.16 17.91
C PHE A 30 -4.43 -4.47 17.45
N CYS A 31 -4.23 -5.54 16.67
CA CYS A 31 -2.94 -5.89 16.08
C CYS A 31 -2.67 -5.19 14.74
N ALA A 32 -3.61 -4.38 14.22
CA ALA A 32 -3.42 -3.68 12.96
C ALA A 32 -2.33 -2.58 13.10
N SER A 33 -1.27 -2.69 12.31
CA SER A 33 -0.21 -1.68 12.24
C SER A 33 -0.60 -0.51 11.33
N THR A 34 -0.26 0.71 11.73
CA THR A 34 -0.39 1.89 10.86
C THR A 34 0.65 1.83 9.74
N VAL A 35 0.18 1.84 8.49
CA VAL A 35 1.03 2.07 7.31
C VAL A 35 0.93 3.54 6.94
N GLN A 36 2.06 4.24 6.93
CA GLN A 36 2.17 5.59 6.40
C GLN A 36 2.98 5.54 5.11
N ALA A 37 2.42 6.12 4.04
CA ALA A 37 3.15 6.32 2.80
C ALA A 37 4.26 7.36 3.05
N GLY A 38 5.51 6.94 2.85
CA GLY A 38 6.67 7.78 3.14
C GLY A 38 7.08 8.71 2.01
N ILE A 39 6.54 8.59 0.80
CA ILE A 39 7.03 9.34 -0.37
C ILE A 39 6.03 10.42 -0.79
N VAL A 40 6.51 11.67 -0.89
CA VAL A 40 5.75 12.81 -1.41
C VAL A 40 6.46 13.39 -2.63
N LEU A 41 5.71 13.58 -3.71
CA LEU A 41 6.18 14.25 -4.92
C LEU A 41 5.73 15.71 -4.90
N ASN A 42 6.58 16.63 -5.34
CA ASN A 42 6.23 18.06 -5.42
C ASN A 42 5.27 18.39 -6.58
N THR A 43 5.15 17.51 -7.58
CA THR A 43 4.23 17.65 -8.72
C THR A 43 3.51 16.33 -9.02
N THR A 44 2.42 16.43 -9.78
CA THR A 44 1.65 15.26 -10.28
C THR A 44 1.95 14.94 -11.75
N ARG A 45 2.71 15.81 -12.41
CA ARG A 45 3.12 15.66 -13.81
C ARG A 45 4.40 16.45 -14.07
N VAL A 46 5.17 15.96 -15.04
CA VAL A 46 6.37 16.61 -15.54
C VAL A 46 6.09 17.05 -16.98
N ILE A 47 6.35 18.31 -17.30
CA ILE A 47 6.28 18.85 -18.67
C ILE A 47 7.73 19.09 -19.09
N TYR A 48 8.22 18.25 -20.00
CA TYR A 48 9.56 18.37 -20.56
C TYR A 48 9.53 19.27 -21.79
N GLN A 49 10.32 20.35 -21.77
CA GLN A 49 10.48 21.22 -22.93
C GLN A 49 11.55 20.67 -23.85
N GLY A 50 11.30 20.60 -25.15
CA GLY A 50 12.23 20.01 -26.12
C GLY A 50 13.56 20.78 -26.26
N THR A 51 13.66 22.00 -25.74
CA THR A 51 14.89 22.79 -25.69
C THR A 51 15.77 22.44 -24.48
N ASP A 52 15.20 21.82 -23.45
CA ASP A 52 15.89 21.54 -22.20
C ASP A 52 16.58 20.19 -22.26
N LYS A 53 17.72 20.03 -21.59
CA LYS A 53 18.44 18.75 -21.59
C LYS A 53 17.86 17.75 -20.60
N GLU A 54 17.23 18.24 -19.54
CA GLU A 54 16.69 17.46 -18.45
C GLU A 54 15.61 18.25 -17.72
N VAL A 55 14.85 17.55 -16.88
CA VAL A 55 13.87 18.13 -15.97
C VAL A 55 13.94 17.39 -14.65
N SER A 56 13.87 18.12 -13.54
CA SER A 56 13.96 17.54 -12.20
C SER A 56 12.57 17.37 -11.56
N LEU A 57 12.38 16.26 -10.87
CA LEU A 57 11.22 15.97 -10.04
C LEU A 57 11.65 15.97 -8.57
N GLY A 58 10.97 16.74 -7.71
CA GLY A 58 11.24 16.78 -6.29
C GLY A 58 10.56 15.61 -5.57
N VAL A 59 11.34 14.82 -4.84
CA VAL A 59 10.87 13.69 -4.04
C VAL A 59 11.27 13.90 -2.59
N HIS A 60 10.35 13.72 -1.66
CA HIS A 60 10.58 13.87 -0.22
C HIS A 60 10.20 12.59 0.52
N ASN A 61 11.06 12.17 1.46
CA ASN A 61 10.73 11.16 2.44
C ASN A 61 10.03 11.84 3.63
N SER A 62 8.71 11.65 3.76
CA SER A 62 7.91 12.06 4.93
C SER A 62 7.66 10.90 5.89
N GLY A 63 8.24 9.72 5.62
CA GLY A 63 8.24 8.58 6.53
C GLY A 63 9.18 8.80 7.71
N GLY A 64 8.99 8.03 8.78
CA GLY A 64 9.83 8.10 9.99
C GLY A 64 11.16 7.34 9.91
N GLY A 65 11.53 6.79 8.74
CA GLY A 65 12.72 5.98 8.57
C GLY A 65 13.26 6.05 7.15
N GLU A 66 14.48 5.57 6.96
CA GLU A 66 15.16 5.59 5.66
C GLU A 66 14.46 4.69 4.63
N ILE A 67 14.47 5.14 3.38
CA ILE A 67 13.88 4.42 2.25
C ILE A 67 14.88 4.26 1.09
N LEU A 68 14.65 3.23 0.28
CA LEU A 68 15.23 3.10 -1.05
C LEU A 68 14.19 3.50 -2.09
N LEU A 69 14.41 4.64 -2.74
CA LEU A 69 13.60 5.10 -3.86
C LEU A 69 14.09 4.44 -5.14
N GLN A 70 13.19 3.75 -5.85
CA GLN A 70 13.43 3.22 -7.18
C GLN A 70 12.54 3.94 -8.19
N SER A 71 13.10 4.30 -9.34
CA SER A 71 12.38 5.00 -10.41
C SER A 71 12.64 4.36 -11.77
N TRP A 72 11.57 4.16 -12.54
CA TRP A 72 11.62 3.66 -13.91
C TRP A 72 10.56 4.38 -14.77
N LEU A 73 10.69 4.27 -16.09
CA LEU A 73 9.72 4.77 -17.06
C LEU A 73 8.96 3.58 -17.65
N GLU A 74 7.67 3.77 -17.87
CA GLU A 74 6.81 2.78 -18.49
C GLU A 74 6.18 3.36 -19.76
N SER A 75 6.07 2.55 -20.81
CA SER A 75 5.44 3.01 -22.07
C SER A 75 3.93 3.06 -21.91
N PRO A 76 3.23 4.03 -22.53
CA PRO A 76 1.76 4.05 -22.53
C PRO A 76 1.13 2.76 -23.05
N VAL A 77 1.80 2.05 -23.97
CA VAL A 77 1.33 0.78 -24.55
C VAL A 77 1.43 -0.36 -23.54
N ALA A 78 2.53 -0.45 -22.80
CA ALA A 78 2.71 -1.49 -21.78
C ALA A 78 1.86 -1.23 -20.54
N ALA A 79 1.62 0.03 -20.17
CA ALA A 79 0.67 0.39 -19.12
C ALA A 79 -0.77 -0.09 -19.42
N ALA A 80 -1.13 -0.30 -20.70
CA ALA A 80 -2.44 -0.80 -21.12
C ALA A 80 -2.53 -2.35 -21.19
N GLY A 81 -1.48 -3.08 -20.77
CA GLY A 81 -1.49 -4.54 -20.71
C GLY A 81 -1.34 -5.26 -22.05
N THR A 82 -1.05 -4.55 -23.15
CA THR A 82 -0.67 -5.19 -24.41
C THR A 82 0.82 -5.47 -24.39
N HIS A 83 1.18 -6.75 -24.28
CA HIS A 83 2.55 -7.28 -24.33
C HIS A 83 3.15 -7.22 -25.75
N GLU A 84 2.91 -6.14 -26.49
CA GLU A 84 3.67 -5.81 -27.68
C GLU A 84 5.02 -5.26 -27.23
N SER A 85 6.11 -5.68 -27.85
CA SER A 85 7.48 -5.31 -27.46
C SER A 85 7.58 -3.81 -27.21
N LEU A 86 7.81 -3.44 -25.96
CA LEU A 86 7.94 -2.07 -25.48
C LEU A 86 8.76 -1.22 -26.46
N PRO A 87 8.20 -0.18 -27.10
CA PRO A 87 9.03 0.79 -27.78
C PRO A 87 9.95 1.42 -26.73
N ASN A 88 11.26 1.36 -26.97
CA ASN A 88 12.27 2.02 -26.12
C ASN A 88 11.87 3.50 -25.94
N LEU A 89 11.58 3.92 -24.71
CA LEU A 89 11.34 5.33 -24.43
C LEU A 89 12.64 6.11 -24.68
N PRO A 90 12.61 7.27 -25.35
CA PRO A 90 13.80 8.08 -25.62
C PRO A 90 14.26 8.89 -24.41
N PHE A 91 13.89 8.48 -23.20
CA PHE A 91 14.15 9.18 -21.94
C PHE A 91 14.72 8.20 -20.91
N ILE A 92 15.50 8.73 -19.97
CA ILE A 92 16.01 8.00 -18.81
C ILE A 92 15.69 8.78 -17.54
N VAL A 93 15.58 8.08 -16.42
CA VAL A 93 15.46 8.69 -15.09
C VAL A 93 16.74 8.43 -14.32
N THR A 94 17.31 9.48 -13.73
CA THR A 94 18.53 9.38 -12.94
C THR A 94 18.39 10.14 -11.62
N PRO A 95 18.86 9.56 -10.48
CA PRO A 95 19.31 8.17 -10.34
C PRO A 95 18.13 7.17 -10.37
N ALA A 96 18.34 5.98 -10.94
CA ALA A 96 17.31 4.93 -10.96
C ALA A 96 17.04 4.31 -9.58
N LEU A 97 18.02 4.41 -8.67
CA LEU A 97 17.95 3.96 -7.28
C LEU A 97 18.66 4.97 -6.38
N ALA A 98 17.99 5.44 -5.33
CA ALA A 98 18.55 6.37 -4.36
C ALA A 98 18.14 5.99 -2.94
N ARG A 99 19.05 6.18 -1.98
CA ARG A 99 18.73 6.10 -0.56
C ARG A 99 18.33 7.48 -0.06
N MET A 100 17.21 7.56 0.65
CA MET A 100 16.68 8.81 1.21
C MET A 100 16.48 8.65 2.72
N ALA A 101 16.89 9.68 3.46
CA ALA A 101 16.66 9.81 4.90
C ALA A 101 15.47 10.72 5.14
#